data_AF-A0A158B7T9-F1
#
_entry.id   AF-A0A158B7T9-F1
#
_cell.length_a   1.000
_cell.length_b   1.000
_cell.length_c   1.000
_cell.angle_alpha   90.00
_cell.angle_beta   90.00
_cell.angle_gamma   90.00
#
_symmetry.space_group_name_H-M   'P 1'
#
loop_
_entity.id
_entity.type
_entity.pdbx_description
1 polymer ?
#
loop_
_entity_poly.entity_id
_entity_poly.type
_entity_poly.pdbx_seq_one_letter_code
_entity_poly.pdbx_strand_id
1 'polypeptide(L)'
;MTISAVVRVVPDKNTGTALPEPSTDKLQAAANVLVRLGFVRVRTLSFGVSFLGQPDDFKRVFDVELREGQAFAEEIRPMGELADLVDRLEVTPPAILYA
;
A
#
# COMPACT_ATOMS: atom_id res chain seq x y z
N MET A 1 1.83 8.13 -16.55
CA MET A 1 1.12 6.83 -16.54
C MET A 1 0.86 6.44 -15.09
N THR A 2 -0.37 6.10 -14.73
CA THR A 2 -0.74 5.92 -13.32
C THR A 2 -1.01 4.46 -12.99
N ILE A 3 -0.39 3.96 -11.92
CA ILE A 3 -0.56 2.60 -11.41
C ILE A 3 -1.46 2.61 -10.18
N SER A 4 -2.40 1.67 -10.13
CA SER A 4 -3.23 1.42 -8.95
C SER A 4 -2.64 0.31 -8.10
N ALA A 5 -2.47 0.57 -6.81
CA ALA A 5 -1.95 -0.40 -5.86
C ALA A 5 -2.71 -0.33 -4.53
N VAL A 6 -2.70 -1.44 -3.80
CA VAL A 6 -3.10 -1.55 -2.40
C VAL A 6 -1.83 -1.74 -1.59
N VAL A 7 -1.60 -0.84 -0.64
CA VAL A 7 -0.54 -0.97 0.35
C VAL A 7 -1.17 -1.59 1.59
N ARG A 8 -0.70 -2.77 1.98
CA ARG A 8 -1.10 -3.42 3.23
C ARG A 8 -0.46 -2.70 4.40
N VAL A 9 -1.27 -2.48 5.44
CA VAL A 9 -0.86 -1.78 6.64
C VAL A 9 -0.53 -2.82 7.71
N VAL A 10 0.57 -2.59 8.42
CA VAL A 10 1.06 -3.49 9.47
C VAL A 10 -0.05 -3.69 10.50
N PRO A 11 -0.45 -4.94 10.76
CA PRO A 11 -1.51 -5.26 11.70
C PRO A 11 -1.13 -4.81 13.14
N ASP A 12 -2.12 -4.71 14.02
CA ASP A 12 -1.84 -4.46 15.43
C ASP A 12 -1.17 -5.67 16.11
N LYS A 13 -0.43 -5.44 17.21
CA LYS A 13 0.34 -6.52 17.85
C LYS A 13 -0.57 -7.72 18.16
N ASN A 14 -0.12 -8.90 17.78
CA ASN A 14 -0.89 -10.14 17.80
C ASN A 14 -1.10 -10.66 19.23
N THR A 15 -2.37 -10.89 19.62
CA THR A 15 -2.76 -11.54 20.88
C THR A 15 -3.23 -13.00 20.71
N GLY A 16 -3.07 -13.63 19.55
CA GLY A 16 -3.05 -15.10 19.47
C GLY A 16 -3.98 -15.82 18.50
N THR A 17 -4.73 -15.18 17.58
CA THR A 17 -5.41 -15.85 16.45
C THR A 17 -5.86 -14.85 15.39
N ALA A 18 -5.85 -15.29 14.12
CA ALA A 18 -6.00 -14.50 12.87
C ALA A 18 -4.97 -13.34 12.75
N LEU A 19 -4.59 -12.93 11.54
CA LEU A 19 -3.83 -11.69 11.37
C LEU A 19 -4.76 -10.55 11.84
N PRO A 20 -4.47 -9.87 12.96
CA PRO A 20 -5.38 -8.86 13.49
C PRO A 20 -5.49 -7.70 12.51
N GLU A 21 -6.69 -7.14 12.34
CA GLU A 21 -6.87 -5.98 11.47
C GLU A 21 -6.08 -4.78 12.03
N PRO A 22 -5.44 -3.96 11.17
CA PRO A 22 -4.86 -2.70 11.59
C PRO A 22 -5.96 -1.72 12.04
N SER A 23 -5.72 -1.01 13.13
CA SER A 23 -6.59 0.07 13.58
C SER A 23 -6.83 1.14 12.50
N THR A 24 -8.00 1.79 12.57
CA THR A 24 -8.35 2.91 11.68
C THR A 24 -7.32 4.03 11.72
N ASP A 25 -6.72 4.29 12.87
CA ASP A 25 -5.68 5.30 13.03
C ASP A 25 -4.39 4.93 12.28
N LYS A 26 -3.98 3.66 12.30
CA LYS A 26 -2.83 3.18 11.50
C LYS A 26 -3.11 3.26 10.01
N LEU A 27 -4.30 2.84 9.57
CA LEU A 27 -4.73 2.97 8.17
C LEU A 27 -4.69 4.43 7.72
N GLN A 28 -5.20 5.34 8.55
CA GLN A 28 -5.20 6.77 8.26
C GLN A 28 -3.78 7.38 8.30
N ALA A 29 -2.92 6.93 9.22
CA ALA A 29 -1.52 7.35 9.28
C ALA A 29 -0.77 6.95 8.01
N ALA A 30 -0.86 5.69 7.59
CA ALA A 30 -0.26 5.21 6.35
C ALA A 30 -0.75 6.02 5.14
N ALA A 31 -2.07 6.30 5.10
CA ALA A 31 -2.66 7.11 4.05
C ALA A 31 -2.15 8.54 4.01
N ASN A 32 -2.04 9.20 5.17
CA ASN A 32 -1.56 10.57 5.26
C ASN A 32 -0.10 10.68 4.80
N VAL A 33 0.74 9.70 5.15
CA VAL A 33 2.14 9.66 4.72
C VAL A 33 2.22 9.47 3.20
N LEU A 34 1.46 8.52 2.63
CA LEU A 34 1.47 8.29 1.18
C LEU A 34 0.94 9.49 0.39
N VAL A 35 -0.10 10.17 0.87
CA VAL A 35 -0.60 11.40 0.24
C VAL A 35 0.45 12.51 0.27
N ARG A 36 1.16 12.70 1.40
CA ARG A 36 2.30 13.64 1.49
C ARG A 36 3.42 13.32 0.51
N LEU A 37 3.61 12.04 0.19
CA LEU A 37 4.63 11.57 -0.76
C LEU A 37 4.19 11.65 -2.23
N GLY A 38 3.00 12.18 -2.51
CA GLY A 38 2.51 12.43 -3.87
C GLY A 38 1.50 11.39 -4.40
N PHE A 39 1.15 10.37 -3.62
CA PHE A 39 0.15 9.38 -4.02
C PHE A 39 -1.27 9.94 -3.88
N VAL A 40 -2.18 9.50 -4.75
CA VAL A 40 -3.60 9.85 -4.67
C VAL A 40 -4.37 8.69 -4.05
N ARG A 41 -4.94 8.89 -2.86
CA ARG A 41 -5.76 7.89 -2.19
C ARG A 41 -7.06 7.63 -2.95
N VAL A 42 -7.36 6.37 -3.21
CA VAL A 42 -8.60 5.90 -3.83
C VAL A 42 -9.61 5.46 -2.78
N ARG A 43 -9.21 4.52 -1.90
CA ARG A 43 -10.08 3.95 -0.86
C ARG A 43 -9.28 3.33 0.28
N THR A 44 -9.88 3.28 1.46
CA THR A 44 -9.38 2.50 2.61
C THR A 44 -10.08 1.15 2.66
N LEU A 45 -9.34 0.08 2.89
CA LEU A 45 -9.80 -1.30 3.03
C LEU A 45 -9.52 -1.78 4.47
N SER A 46 -10.06 -2.94 4.85
CA SER A 46 -9.89 -3.48 6.22
C SER A 46 -8.42 -3.71 6.61
N PHE A 47 -7.55 -4.02 5.66
CA PHE A 47 -6.14 -4.39 5.92
C PHE A 47 -5.12 -3.52 5.18
N GLY A 48 -5.57 -2.44 4.52
CA GLY A 48 -4.69 -1.66 3.67
C GLY A 48 -5.38 -0.47 3.05
N VAL A 49 -4.62 0.32 2.29
CA VAL A 49 -5.14 1.51 1.63
C VAL A 49 -4.74 1.48 0.16
N SER A 50 -5.70 1.79 -0.71
CA SER A 50 -5.52 1.81 -2.15
C SER A 50 -5.16 3.21 -2.64
N PHE A 51 -4.16 3.28 -3.52
CA PHE A 51 -3.65 4.52 -4.08
C PHE A 51 -3.34 4.41 -5.56
N LEU A 52 -3.27 5.59 -6.18
CA LEU A 52 -2.71 5.83 -7.49
C LEU A 52 -1.34 6.51 -7.35
N GLY A 53 -0.35 6.07 -8.12
CA GLY A 53 0.98 6.69 -8.19
C GLY A 53 1.64 6.52 -9.57
N GLN A 54 2.71 7.27 -9.85
CA GLN A 54 3.54 6.99 -11.03
C GLN A 54 4.55 5.87 -10.71
N PRO A 55 5.04 5.10 -11.69
CA PRO A 55 6.07 4.08 -11.46
C PRO A 55 7.27 4.57 -10.63
N ASP A 56 7.72 5.80 -10.91
CA ASP A 56 8.85 6.43 -10.22
C ASP A 56 8.57 6.66 -8.72
N ASP A 57 7.31 6.88 -8.33
CA ASP A 57 6.92 7.01 -6.92
C ASP A 57 7.08 5.69 -6.17
N PHE A 58 6.69 4.57 -6.81
CA PHE A 58 6.85 3.25 -6.21
C PHE A 58 8.32 2.86 -6.08
N LYS A 59 9.15 3.19 -7.08
CA LYS A 59 10.59 2.98 -7.00
C LYS A 59 11.21 3.84 -5.91
N ARG A 60 10.82 5.11 -5.79
CA ARG A 60 11.35 6.01 -4.77
C ARG A 60 10.95 5.63 -3.35
N VAL A 61 9.70 5.20 -3.13
CA VAL A 61 9.14 5.00 -1.78
C VAL A 61 9.28 3.57 -1.28
N PHE A 62 9.20 2.59 -2.19
CA PHE A 62 9.22 1.17 -1.85
C PHE A 62 10.39 0.40 -2.47
N ASP A 63 11.24 1.07 -3.27
CA ASP A 63 12.31 0.46 -4.06
C ASP A 63 11.84 -0.55 -5.12
N VAL A 64 10.54 -0.52 -5.47
CA VAL A 64 9.90 -1.46 -6.40
C VAL A 64 9.77 -0.85 -7.79
N GLU A 65 10.28 -1.55 -8.81
CA GLU A 65 10.04 -1.22 -10.21
C GLU A 65 8.75 -1.87 -10.71
N LEU A 66 7.76 -1.05 -11.06
CA LEU A 66 6.48 -1.53 -11.56
C LEU A 66 6.33 -1.25 -13.06
N ARG A 67 5.81 -2.24 -13.79
CA ARG A 67 5.47 -2.13 -15.22
C ARG A 67 3.96 -2.15 -15.42
N GLU A 68 3.52 -1.57 -16.54
CA GLU A 68 2.10 -1.56 -16.90
C GLU A 68 1.55 -2.99 -17.06
N GLY A 69 0.32 -3.22 -16.58
CA GLY A 69 -0.36 -4.51 -16.68
C GLY A 69 0.20 -5.61 -15.78
N GLN A 70 1.23 -5.32 -14.98
CA GLN A 70 1.82 -6.30 -14.08
C GLN A 70 1.00 -6.45 -12.79
N ALA A 71 0.53 -7.67 -12.52
CA ALA A 71 0.08 -8.03 -11.19
C ALA A 71 1.29 -8.35 -10.32
N PHE A 72 1.29 -7.84 -9.08
CA PHE A 72 2.41 -7.97 -8.17
C PHE A 72 1.93 -7.99 -6.73
N ALA A 73 2.53 -8.80 -5.88
CA ALA A 73 2.27 -8.81 -4.44
C ALA A 73 3.53 -9.23 -3.70
N GLU A 74 4.17 -8.30 -3.01
CA GLU A 74 5.45 -8.56 -2.33
C GLU A 74 5.54 -7.82 -0.99
N GLU A 75 6.22 -8.44 -0.04
CA GLU A 75 6.65 -7.77 1.17
C GLU A 75 7.65 -6.67 0.82
N ILE A 76 7.38 -5.46 1.28
CA ILE A 76 8.20 -4.29 1.03
C ILE A 76 8.90 -3.88 2.31
N ARG A 77 10.03 -3.18 2.16
CA ARG A 77 10.74 -2.56 3.29
C ARG A 77 10.78 -1.05 3.08
N PRO A 78 9.67 -0.36 3.37
CA PRO A 78 9.62 1.09 3.24
C PRO A 78 10.63 1.73 4.19
N MET A 79 11.16 2.88 3.81
CA MET A 79 11.99 3.69 4.70
C MET A 79 11.16 4.76 5.42
N GLY A 80 11.70 5.30 6.53
CA GLY A 80 11.12 6.44 7.23
C GLY A 80 9.79 6.12 7.91
N GLU A 81 8.86 7.08 7.88
CA GLU A 81 7.55 6.99 8.58
C GLU A 81 6.70 5.78 8.13
N LEU A 82 6.95 5.21 6.95
CA LEU A 82 6.21 4.05 6.45
C LEU A 82 6.71 2.70 6.99
N ALA A 83 7.94 2.63 7.51
CA ALA A 83 8.57 1.37 7.92
C ALA A 83 7.77 0.60 8.98
N ASP A 84 7.10 1.32 9.89
CA ASP A 84 6.27 0.75 10.96
C ASP A 84 4.78 0.69 10.59
N LEU A 85 4.41 1.22 9.43
CA LEU A 85 3.02 1.36 9.00
C LEU A 85 2.63 0.39 7.91
N VAL A 86 3.55 -0.01 7.02
CA VAL A 86 3.22 -0.85 5.86
C VAL A 86 4.28 -1.92 5.66
N ASP A 87 3.83 -3.14 5.33
CA ASP A 87 4.70 -4.31 5.19
C ASP A 87 4.61 -4.96 3.81
N ARG A 88 3.57 -4.69 3.04
CA ARG A 88 3.32 -5.36 1.77
C ARG A 88 2.67 -4.45 0.75
N LEU A 89 3.08 -4.59 -0.51
CA LEU A 89 2.52 -3.88 -1.66
C LEU A 89 1.84 -4.89 -2.58
N GLU A 90 0.58 -4.62 -2.93
CA GLU A 90 -0.22 -5.41 -3.85
C GLU A 90 -0.65 -4.52 -5.02
N VAL A 91 -0.14 -4.79 -6.21
CA VAL A 91 -0.51 -4.09 -7.44
C VAL A 91 -1.46 -4.97 -8.23
N THR A 92 -2.64 -4.42 -8.52
CA THR A 92 -3.65 -5.10 -9.33
C THR A 92 -3.77 -4.37 -10.67
N PRO A 93 -3.64 -5.07 -11.81
CA PRO A 93 -3.87 -4.47 -13.11
C PRO A 93 -5.27 -3.84 -13.17
N PRO A 94 -5.44 -2.68 -13.83
CA PRO A 94 -6.74 -2.00 -13.93
C PRO A 94 -7.87 -2.90 -14.45
N ALA A 95 -7.53 -3.87 -15.32
CA ALA A 95 -8.47 -4.81 -15.90
C ALA A 95 -9.17 -5.72 -14.87
N ILE A 96 -8.58 -5.95 -13.69
CA ILE A 96 -9.14 -6.81 -12.64
C ILE A 96 -10.02 -6.02 -11.66
N LEU A 97 -9.90 -4.69 -11.62
CA LEU A 97 -10.69 -3.85 -10.70
C LEU A 97 -12.16 -3.67 -11.13
N TYR A 98 -12.52 -4.03 -12.37
CA TYR A 98 -13.86 -3.87 -12.96
C TYR A 98 -14.44 -5.15 -13.58
N ALA A 99 -13.85 -6.32 -13.29
CA ALA A 99 -14.35 -7.62 -13.75
C ALA A 99 -15.35 -8.24 -12.77
#